data_AF-A0A5N4DEC7-F1
#
_entry.id   AF-A0A5N4DEC7-F1
#
_cell.length_a   1.000
_cell.length_b   1.000
_cell.length_c   1.000
_cell.angle_alpha   90.00
_cell.angle_beta   90.00
_cell.angle_gamma   90.00
#
_symmetry.space_group_name_H-M   'P 1'
#
loop_
_entity.id
_entity.type
_entity.pdbx_description
1 polymer ?
#
loop_
_entity_poly.entity_id
_entity_poly.type
_entity_poly.pdbx_seq_one_letter_code
_entity_poly.pdbx_strand_id
1 'polypeptide(L)' 'MEAAIVLEENLNQVLLDLHALGSARADPHLCDFLENRFLDEVVKLIKKMGNYLTNLCRLSGPQAGLDEYLFERLTLKHN' A
#
# COMPACT_ATOMS: atom_id res chain seq x y z
N MET A 1 3.93 8.58 6.53
CA MET A 1 3.62 7.56 5.52
C MET A 1 3.94 6.15 6.01
N GLU A 2 5.05 5.94 6.71
CA GLU A 2 5.41 4.65 7.34
C GLU A 2 4.26 4.04 8.17
N ALA A 3 3.62 4.82 9.05
CA ALA A 3 2.47 4.34 9.84
C ALA A 3 1.30 3.84 8.98
N ALA A 4 1.08 4.45 7.81
CA ALA A 4 0.02 4.03 6.90
C ALA A 4 0.42 2.77 6.11
N ILE A 5 1.71 2.59 5.77
CA ILE A 5 2.21 1.32 5.21
C ILE A 5 1.99 0.17 6.19
N VAL A 6 2.34 0.35 7.46
CA VAL A 6 2.11 -0.67 8.50
C VAL A 6 0.63 -1.03 8.61
N LEU A 7 -0.26 -0.04 8.48
CA LEU A 7 -1.70 -0.29 8.46
C LEU A 7 -2.12 -1.13 7.25
N GLU A 8 -1.64 -0.81 6.05
CA GLU A 8 -1.93 -1.56 4.83
C GLU A 8 -1.34 -2.99 4.86
N GLU A 9 -0.14 -3.18 5.43
CA GLU A 9 0.46 -4.50 5.63
C GLU A 9 -0.38 -5.36 6.57
N ASN A 10 -0.87 -4.78 7.67
CA ASN A 10 -1.78 -5.47 8.60
C ASN A 10 -3.10 -5.82 7.91
N LEU A 11 -3.65 -4.91 7.09
CA LEU A 11 -4.86 -5.17 6.31
C LEU A 11 -4.65 -6.34 5.33
N ASN A 12 -3.51 -6.35 4.63
CA ASN A 12 -3.16 -7.44 3.72
C ASN A 12 -3.09 -8.79 4.46
N GLN A 13 -2.50 -8.83 5.65
CA GLN A 13 -2.44 -10.05 6.45
C GLN A 13 -3.85 -10.54 6.84
N VAL A 14 -4.72 -9.64 7.29
CA VAL A 14 -6.11 -9.99 7.63
C VAL A 14 -6.89 -10.52 6.41
N LEU A 15 -6.65 -9.94 5.23
CA LEU A 15 -7.27 -10.41 3.99
C LEU A 15 -6.77 -11.80 3.58
N LEU A 16 -5.48 -12.08 3.75
CA LEU A 16 -4.89 -13.40 3.50
C LEU A 16 -5.43 -14.45 4.48
N ASP A 17 -5.58 -14.09 5.76
CA ASP A 17 -6.15 -14.99 6.78
C ASP A 17 -7.63 -15.31 6.46
N LEU A 18 -8.39 -14.31 6.00
CA LEU A 18 -9.77 -14.50 5.56
C LEU A 18 -9.86 -15.36 4.29
N HIS A 19 -8.96 -15.17 3.34
CA HIS A 19 -8.86 -16.00 2.14
C HIS A 19 -8.55 -17.45 2.49
N ALA A 20 -7.58 -17.69 3.38
CA ALA A 20 -7.26 -19.03 3.87
C ALA A 20 -8.46 -19.70 4.55
N LEU A 21 -9.25 -18.93 5.32
CA LEU A 21 -10.49 -19.43 5.92
C LEU A 21 -11.55 -19.78 4.86
N GLY A 22 -11.70 -18.94 3.83
CA GLY A 22 -12.59 -19.21 2.68
C GLY A 22 -12.18 -20.50 1.96
N SER A 23 -10.89 -20.67 1.71
CA SER A 23 -10.32 -21.87 1.10
C SER A 23 -10.58 -23.12 1.95
N ALA A 24 -10.34 -23.04 3.26
CA ALA A 24 -10.60 -24.14 4.20
C ALA A 24 -12.10 -24.53 4.28
N ARG A 25 -12.99 -23.58 4.00
CA ARG A 25 -14.45 -23.80 3.94
C ARG A 25 -14.96 -24.17 2.55
N ALA A 26 -14.06 -24.32 1.57
CA ALA A 26 -14.40 -24.58 0.17
C ALA A 26 -15.38 -23.54 -0.39
N ASP A 27 -15.18 -22.26 -0.06
CA ASP A 27 -15.94 -21.13 -0.60
C ASP A 27 -15.13 -20.43 -1.71
N PRO A 28 -15.25 -20.88 -2.98
CA PRO A 28 -14.51 -20.30 -4.10
C PRO A 28 -14.96 -18.88 -4.43
N HIS A 29 -16.22 -18.52 -4.13
CA HIS A 29 -16.74 -17.18 -4.42
C HIS A 29 -16.13 -16.13 -3.49
N LEU A 30 -15.99 -16.47 -2.20
CA LEU A 30 -15.28 -15.60 -1.26
C LEU A 30 -13.80 -15.42 -1.66
N CYS A 31 -13.12 -16.51 -2.03
CA CYS A 31 -11.71 -16.45 -2.43
C CYS A 31 -11.52 -15.55 -3.67
N ASP A 32 -12.31 -15.77 -4.73
CA ASP A 32 -12.28 -14.95 -5.95
C ASP A 32 -12.58 -13.48 -5.67
N PHE A 33 -13.56 -13.20 -4.81
CA PHE A 33 -13.89 -11.83 -4.41
C PHE A 33 -12.71 -11.14 -3.71
N LEU A 34 -12.02 -11.81 -2.79
CA LEU A 34 -10.88 -11.24 -2.08
C LEU A 34 -9.69 -10.99 -3.00
N GLU A 35 -9.38 -11.95 -3.88
CA GLU A 35 -8.30 -11.84 -4.87
C GLU A 35 -8.53 -10.67 -5.84
N ASN A 36 -9.70 -10.62 -6.47
CA ASN A 36 -9.98 -9.67 -7.54
C ASN A 36 -10.28 -8.25 -7.06
N ARG A 37 -10.75 -8.08 -5.82
CA ARG A 37 -11.24 -6.79 -5.33
C ARG A 37 -10.34 -6.13 -4.30
N PHE A 38 -9.51 -6.89 -3.58
CA PHE A 38 -8.75 -6.36 -2.44
C PHE A 38 -7.27 -6.70 -2.49
N LEU A 39 -6.89 -7.98 -2.60
CA LEU A 39 -5.50 -8.41 -2.44
C LEU A 39 -4.55 -7.72 -3.44
N ASP A 40 -4.93 -7.65 -4.71
CA ASP A 40 -4.13 -6.98 -5.74
C ASP A 40 -4.02 -5.46 -5.51
N GLU A 41 -5.12 -4.83 -5.08
CA GLU A 41 -5.16 -3.38 -4.83
C GLU A 41 -4.33 -2.98 -3.60
N VAL A 42 -4.39 -3.76 -2.51
CA VAL A 42 -3.59 -3.50 -1.30
C VAL A 42 -2.09 -3.66 -1.61
N VAL A 43 -1.69 -4.69 -2.36
CA VAL A 43 -0.28 -4.87 -2.76
C VAL A 43 0.21 -3.72 -3.64
N LYS A 44 -0.60 -3.27 -4.61
CA LYS A 44 -0.28 -2.08 -5.43
C LYS A 44 -0.13 -0.83 -4.58
N LEU A 45 -1.01 -0.63 -3.59
CA LEU A 45 -0.98 0.52 -2.70
C LEU A 45 0.28 0.53 -1.83
N ILE A 46 0.61 -0.58 -1.17
CA ILE A 46 1.83 -0.73 -0.37
C ILE A 46 3.06 -0.41 -1.22
N LYS A 47 3.15 -0.96 -2.44
CA LYS A 47 4.25 -0.68 -3.37
C LYS A 47 4.33 0.80 -3.75
N LYS A 48 3.19 1.43 -4.04
CA LYS A 48 3.12 2.87 -4.36
C LYS A 48 3.63 3.72 -3.20
N MET A 49 3.24 3.39 -1.97
CA MET A 49 3.69 4.08 -0.76
C MET A 49 5.17 3.83 -0.44
N GLY A 50 5.68 2.62 -0.67
CA GLY A 50 7.11 2.32 -0.53
C GLY A 50 7.97 3.11 -1.52
N ASN A 51 7.51 3.28 -2.75
CA ASN A 51 8.17 4.14 -3.74
C ASN A 51 8.20 5.61 -3.29
N TYR A 52 7.10 6.09 -2.71
CA TYR A 52 7.00 7.44 -2.15
C TYR A 52 7.99 7.67 -1.01
N LEU A 53 8.09 6.74 -0.06
CA LEU A 53 9.10 6.81 1.01
C LEU A 53 10.52 6.81 0.47
N THR A 54 10.81 5.95 -0.50
CA THR A 54 12.14 5.89 -1.14
C THR A 54 12.51 7.22 -1.80
N ASN A 55 11.54 7.84 -2.49
CA ASN A 55 11.74 9.16 -3.10
C ASN A 55 11.99 10.24 -2.04
N LEU A 56 11.21 10.27 -0.96
CA LEU A 56 11.40 11.22 0.14
C LEU A 56 12.75 11.05 0.85
N CYS A 57 13.18 9.80 1.10
CA CYS A 57 14.48 9.52 1.71
C CYS A 57 15.64 9.99 0.82
N ARG A 58 15.55 9.81 -0.50
CA ARG A 58 16.56 10.31 -1.46
C ARG A 58 16.65 11.83 -1.49
N LEU A 59 15.55 12.51 -1.20
CA LEU A 59 15.48 13.97 -1.15
C LEU A 59 15.75 14.52 0.26
N SER A 60 16.10 13.68 1.24
CA SER A 60 16.42 14.14 2.59
C SER A 60 17.84 14.73 2.66
N GLY A 61 18.01 15.95 2.12
CA GLY A 61 19.24 16.74 2.18
C GLY A 61 19.09 18.00 3.05
N PRO A 62 20.06 18.95 2.99
CA PRO A 62 19.98 20.24 3.70
C PRO A 62 18.72 21.07 3.40
N GLN A 63 17.97 20.68 2.37
CA GLN A 63 16.83 21.37 1.81
C GLN A 63 15.50 20.61 1.99
N ALA A 64 15.44 19.67 2.96
CA ALA A 64 14.33 18.75 3.18
C ALA A 64 12.91 19.37 3.11
N GLY A 65 12.72 20.62 3.54
CA GLY A 65 11.42 21.30 3.43
C GLY A 65 11.02 21.69 2.00
N LEU A 66 11.98 22.06 1.14
CA LEU A 66 11.73 22.31 -0.30
C LEU A 66 11.49 20.99 -1.04
N ASP A 67 12.21 19.95 -0.65
CA ASP A 67 12.10 18.61 -1.19
C ASP A 67 10.71 17.99 -0.92
N GLU A 68 10.19 18.15 0.31
CA GLU A 68 8.84 17.73 0.68
C GLU A 68 7.76 18.52 -0.08
N TYR A 69 7.93 19.84 -0.23
CA TYR A 69 7.03 20.68 -1.02
C TYR A 69 6.99 20.27 -2.50
N LEU A 70 8.14 19.99 -3.11
CA LEU A 70 8.22 19.51 -4.50
C LEU A 70 7.60 18.11 -4.64
N PHE A 71 7.81 17.23 -3.66
CA PHE A 71 7.18 15.92 -3.64
C PHE A 71 5.64 16.03 -3.62
N GLU A 72 5.08 16.88 -2.76
CA GLU A 72 3.64 17.12 -2.69
C GLU A 72 3.08 17.62 -4.03
N ARG A 73 3.74 18.63 -4.63
CA ARG A 73 3.27 19.24 -5.87
C ARG A 73 3.40 18.34 -7.10
N LEU A 74 4.53 17.65 -7.24
CA LEU A 74 4.85 16.92 -8.46
C LEU A 74 4.36 15.47 -8.43
N THR A 75 4.23 14.88 -7.24
CA THR A 75 3.89 13.45 -7.10
C THR A 75 2.47 13.24 -6.59
N LEU A 76 2.03 13.98 -5.57
CA LEU A 76 0.73 13.74 -4.94
C LEU A 76 -0.43 14.48 -5.64
N LYS A 77 -0.20 15.68 -6.20
CA LYS A 77 -1.25 16.47 -6.89
C LYS A 77 -1.48 16.08 -8.37
N HIS A 78 -0.60 15.26 -8.94
CA HIS A 78 -0.66 14.86 -10.35
C HIS A 78 -0.97 13.36 -10.57
N ASN A 79 -1.23 12.62 -9.49
CA ASN A 79 -1.68 11.22 -9.49
C ASN A 79 -3.02 11.09 -8.76
#